data_AF-A0A3B9L9W6-F1
#
_entry.id   AF-A0A3B9L9W6-F1
#
_cell.length_a   1.000
_cell.length_b   1.000
_cell.length_c   1.000
_cell.angle_alpha   90.00
_cell.angle_beta   90.00
_cell.angle_gamma   90.00
#
_symmetry.space_group_name_H-M   'P 1'
#
loop_
_entity.id
_entity.type
_entity.pdbx_description
1 polymer ?
#
loop_
_entity_poly.entity_id
_entity_poly.type
_entity_poly.pdbx_seq_one_letter_code
_entity_poly.pdbx_strand_id
1 'polypeptide(L)'
;MILMLIVSIIGLCAWLYSPWDKTAWRLPLRLPLVGVTQVRALPLIQLTTSSVGLRLLNHTQWHSKHGLINLENKAGLVKLSCANCVFNLRGLSNKSIIFEHVNLSINRTGQQLTGMLETQSENAI
;
A
#
# COMPACT_ATOMS: atom_id res chain seq x y z
N MET A 1 -4.45 33.56 -0.68
CA MET A 1 -4.11 32.34 0.09
C MET A 1 -5.08 31.19 -0.17
N ILE A 2 -6.40 31.40 -0.05
CA ILE A 2 -7.43 30.36 -0.30
C ILE A 2 -7.38 29.80 -1.74
N LEU A 3 -7.21 30.66 -2.74
CA LEU A 3 -7.12 30.23 -4.15
C LEU A 3 -5.95 29.27 -4.40
N MET A 4 -4.78 29.53 -3.78
CA MET A 4 -3.60 28.67 -3.90
C MET A 4 -3.82 27.29 -3.26
N LEU A 5 -4.52 27.24 -2.12
CA LEU A 5 -4.89 25.99 -1.47
C LEU A 5 -5.82 25.16 -2.36
N ILE A 6 -6.83 25.79 -2.97
CA ILE A 6 -7.78 25.11 -3.86
C ILE A 6 -7.06 24.56 -5.11
N VAL A 7 -6.22 25.36 -5.77
CA VAL A 7 -5.44 24.91 -6.93
C VAL A 7 -4.51 23.76 -6.57
N SER A 8 -3.88 23.81 -5.40
CA SER A 8 -3.02 22.74 -4.92
C SER A 8 -3.79 21.44 -4.66
N ILE A 9 -4.97 21.52 -4.04
CA ILE A 9 -5.85 20.36 -3.81
C ILE A 9 -6.31 19.74 -5.13
N ILE A 10 -6.74 20.57 -6.09
CA ILE A 10 -7.18 20.10 -7.40
C ILE A 10 -6.02 19.43 -8.15
N GLY A 11 -4.82 20.01 -8.10
CA GLY A 11 -3.63 19.42 -8.71
C GLY A 11 -3.26 18.06 -8.09
N LEU A 12 -3.34 17.94 -6.77
CA LEU A 12 -3.14 16.68 -6.04
C LEU A 12 -4.16 15.63 -6.45
N CYS A 13 -5.44 15.98 -6.50
CA CYS A 13 -6.50 15.09 -6.96
C CYS A 13 -6.27 14.68 -8.42
N ALA A 14 -5.99 15.63 -9.31
CA ALA A 14 -5.71 15.35 -10.71
C ALA A 14 -4.52 14.39 -10.87
N TRP A 15 -3.47 14.52 -10.05
CA TRP A 15 -2.32 13.61 -10.05
C TRP A 15 -2.66 12.22 -9.51
N LEU A 16 -3.40 12.14 -8.40
CA LEU A 16 -3.89 10.90 -7.78
C LEU A 16 -4.74 10.06 -8.74
N TYR A 17 -5.58 10.72 -9.53
CA TYR A 17 -6.53 10.10 -10.47
C TYR A 17 -6.08 10.15 -11.93
N SER A 18 -4.91 10.74 -12.23
CA SER A 18 -4.46 10.98 -13.60
C SER A 18 -4.46 9.68 -14.41
N PRO A 19 -5.33 9.56 -15.45
CA PRO A 19 -5.48 8.33 -16.22
C PRO A 19 -4.35 8.10 -17.22
N TRP A 20 -3.58 9.13 -17.54
CA TRP A 20 -2.58 9.12 -18.64
C TRP A 20 -1.32 8.29 -18.34
N ASP A 21 -1.03 8.05 -17.06
CA ASP A 21 0.16 7.30 -16.65
C ASP A 21 -0.13 5.79 -16.60
N LYS A 22 0.13 5.09 -17.71
CA LYS A 22 -0.16 3.64 -17.85
C LYS A 22 0.82 2.74 -17.08
N THR A 23 1.97 3.27 -16.65
CA THR A 23 2.97 2.50 -15.89
C THR A 23 2.76 2.61 -14.37
N ALA A 24 1.98 3.60 -13.92
CA ALA A 24 1.66 3.75 -12.52
C ALA A 24 0.85 2.57 -11.97
N TRP A 25 1.33 2.00 -10.86
CA TRP A 25 0.57 1.02 -10.08
C TRP A 25 -0.68 1.69 -9.49
N ARG A 26 -1.86 1.20 -9.87
CA ARG A 26 -3.17 1.68 -9.39
C ARG A 26 -3.89 0.63 -8.55
N LEU A 27 -4.57 1.07 -7.50
CA LEU A 27 -5.50 0.27 -6.71
C LEU A 27 -6.94 0.70 -6.98
N PRO A 28 -7.85 -0.27 -7.16
CA PRO A 28 -9.28 0.00 -7.10
C PRO A 28 -9.67 0.28 -5.64
N LEU A 29 -10.02 1.53 -5.35
CA LEU A 29 -10.58 1.96 -4.08
C LEU A 29 -12.10 2.04 -4.22
N ARG A 30 -12.82 1.21 -3.46
CA ARG A 30 -14.28 1.30 -3.34
C ARG A 30 -14.63 2.37 -2.32
N LEU A 31 -15.17 3.49 -2.81
CA LEU A 31 -15.68 4.57 -1.99
C LEU A 31 -17.21 4.48 -1.92
N PRO A 32 -17.82 4.63 -0.73
CA PRO A 32 -19.26 4.40 -0.53
C PRO A 32 -20.18 5.33 -1.34
N LEU A 33 -19.69 6.52 -1.75
CA LEU A 33 -20.49 7.52 -2.47
C LEU A 33 -20.15 7.66 -3.96
N VAL A 34 -18.99 7.14 -4.40
CA VAL A 34 -18.43 7.44 -5.75
C VAL A 34 -18.20 6.16 -6.57
N GLY A 35 -18.42 4.98 -5.97
CA GLY A 35 -18.16 3.70 -6.62
C GLY A 35 -16.68 3.30 -6.58
N VAL A 36 -16.24 2.54 -7.59
CA VAL A 36 -14.84 2.07 -7.70
C VAL A 36 -14.02 3.14 -8.40
N THR A 37 -13.00 3.67 -7.74
CA THR A 37 -12.04 4.63 -8.31
C THR A 37 -10.66 4.01 -8.38
N GLN A 38 -9.88 4.32 -9.43
CA GLN A 38 -8.49 3.87 -9.52
C GLN A 38 -7.56 4.95 -9.00
N VAL A 39 -6.84 4.65 -7.92
CA VAL A 39 -5.94 5.58 -7.24
C VAL A 39 -4.51 5.04 -7.29
N ARG A 40 -3.51 5.90 -7.44
CA ARG A 40 -2.09 5.49 -7.37
C ARG A 40 -1.77 4.77 -6.05
N ALA A 41 -0.93 3.75 -6.11
CA ALA A 41 -0.60 2.91 -4.96
C ALA A 41 0.24 3.57 -3.89
N LEU A 42 1.29 4.30 -4.29
CA LEU A 42 2.19 4.96 -3.37
C LEU A 42 1.47 5.86 -2.34
N PRO A 43 0.56 6.78 -2.72
CA PRO A 43 -0.14 7.61 -1.75
C PRO A 43 -1.11 6.80 -0.87
N LEU A 44 -1.71 5.72 -1.38
CA LEU A 44 -2.51 4.81 -0.55
C LEU A 44 -1.66 4.12 0.51
N ILE A 45 -0.46 3.66 0.14
CA ILE A 45 0.51 3.07 1.07
C ILE A 45 0.98 4.11 2.10
N GLN A 46 1.21 5.36 1.70
CA GLN A 46 1.53 6.43 2.66
C GLN A 46 0.36 6.71 3.60
N LEU A 47 -0.88 6.68 3.12
CA LEU A 47 -2.06 6.82 3.96
C LEU A 47 -2.20 5.67 4.96
N THR A 48 -1.83 4.43 4.60
CA THR A 48 -1.82 3.31 5.56
C THR A 48 -0.72 3.43 6.61
N THR A 49 0.28 4.30 6.43
CA THR A 49 1.28 4.59 7.48
C THR A 49 0.84 5.69 8.46
N SER A 50 -0.17 6.49 8.11
CA SER A 50 -0.70 7.58 8.94
C SER A 50 -1.95 7.16 9.72
N SER A 51 -2.12 7.62 10.95
CA SER A 51 -3.30 7.32 11.79
C SER A 51 -4.62 7.78 11.16
N VAL A 52 -4.62 8.91 10.45
CA VAL A 52 -5.80 9.46 9.78
C VAL A 52 -6.12 8.68 8.51
N GLY A 53 -5.10 8.40 7.70
CA GLY A 53 -5.27 7.61 6.48
C GLY A 53 -5.73 6.18 6.79
N LEU A 54 -5.21 5.56 7.85
CA LEU A 54 -5.67 4.27 8.33
C LEU A 54 -7.15 4.28 8.75
N ARG A 55 -7.63 5.31 9.46
CA ARG A 55 -9.06 5.41 9.82
C ARG A 55 -9.95 5.49 8.59
N LEU A 56 -9.54 6.29 7.60
CA LEU A 56 -10.27 6.39 6.33
C LEU A 56 -10.28 5.04 5.59
N LEU A 57 -9.15 4.34 5.60
CA LEU A 57 -9.00 3.07 4.88
C LEU A 57 -9.59 1.87 5.63
N ASN A 58 -9.84 1.97 6.95
CA ASN A 58 -10.38 0.88 7.77
C ASN A 58 -11.79 0.45 7.31
N HIS A 59 -12.54 1.39 6.73
CA HIS A 59 -13.89 1.15 6.20
C HIS A 59 -13.89 0.82 4.70
N THR A 60 -12.72 0.69 4.09
CA THR A 60 -12.58 0.40 2.66
C THR A 60 -11.93 -0.95 2.44
N GLN A 61 -12.50 -1.71 1.52
CA GLN A 61 -11.89 -2.94 1.02
C GLN A 61 -11.23 -2.63 -0.32
N TRP A 62 -9.97 -3.01 -0.43
CA TRP A 62 -9.22 -2.81 -1.66
C TRP A 62 -8.25 -3.97 -1.84
N HIS A 63 -8.06 -4.34 -3.11
CA HIS A 63 -7.19 -5.43 -3.53
C HIS A 63 -6.46 -4.96 -4.79
N SER A 64 -5.15 -5.14 -4.86
CA SER A 64 -4.38 -4.81 -6.05
C SER A 64 -3.23 -5.76 -6.25
N LYS A 65 -3.05 -6.13 -7.50
CA LYS A 65 -1.94 -6.94 -7.98
C LYS A 65 -1.14 -6.13 -9.00
N HIS A 66 0.16 -6.01 -8.79
CA HIS A 66 1.07 -5.36 -9.73
C HIS A 66 2.36 -6.16 -9.85
N GLY A 67 2.53 -6.79 -11.02
CA GLY A 67 3.58 -7.78 -11.24
C GLY A 67 3.46 -8.93 -10.23
N LEU A 68 4.50 -9.09 -9.43
CA LEU A 68 4.65 -10.12 -8.40
C LEU A 68 4.19 -9.67 -7.00
N ILE A 69 3.70 -8.44 -6.88
CA ILE A 69 3.22 -7.86 -5.62
C ILE A 69 1.70 -7.92 -5.59
N ASN A 70 1.15 -8.38 -4.48
CA ASN A 70 -0.26 -8.43 -4.20
C ASN A 70 -0.51 -7.73 -2.85
N LEU A 71 -1.36 -6.71 -2.85
CA LEU A 71 -1.68 -5.92 -1.67
C LEU A 71 -3.20 -5.94 -1.46
N GLU A 72 -3.63 -6.29 -0.26
CA GLU A 72 -5.02 -6.45 0.11
C GLU A 72 -5.29 -5.79 1.45
N ASN A 73 -6.44 -5.13 1.57
CA ASN A 73 -7.00 -4.72 2.85
C ASN A 73 -8.39 -5.32 3.00
N LYS A 74 -8.56 -6.14 4.05
CA LYS A 74 -9.83 -6.73 4.45
C LYS A 74 -10.06 -6.44 5.93
N ALA A 75 -11.07 -5.60 6.21
CA ALA A 75 -11.56 -5.32 7.56
C ALA A 75 -10.45 -4.87 8.54
N GLY A 76 -9.52 -4.03 8.08
CA GLY A 76 -8.43 -3.50 8.90
C GLY A 76 -7.18 -4.38 8.98
N LEU A 77 -7.23 -5.58 8.39
CA LEU A 77 -6.06 -6.42 8.17
C LEU A 77 -5.47 -6.12 6.78
N VAL A 78 -4.24 -5.61 6.76
CA VAL A 78 -3.49 -5.37 5.53
C VAL A 78 -2.58 -6.57 5.27
N LYS A 79 -2.78 -7.24 4.13
CA LYS A 79 -1.93 -8.32 3.65
C LYS A 79 -1.13 -7.86 2.44
N LEU A 80 0.19 -8.00 2.51
CA LEU A 80 1.10 -7.83 1.40
C LEU A 80 1.74 -9.20 1.10
N SER A 81 1.54 -9.69 -0.11
CA SER A 81 2.22 -10.88 -0.63
C SER A 81 3.12 -10.47 -1.79
N CYS A 82 4.33 -10.99 -1.83
CA CYS A 82 5.38 -10.56 -2.75
C CYS A 82 6.17 -11.78 -3.20
N ALA A 83 6.21 -12.06 -4.51
CA ALA A 83 7.07 -13.10 -5.06
C ALA A 83 8.36 -12.51 -5.63
N ASN A 84 9.52 -13.12 -5.34
CA ASN A 84 10.86 -12.68 -5.76
C ASN A 84 11.15 -11.22 -5.43
N CYS A 85 11.01 -10.86 -4.16
CA CYS A 85 11.11 -9.49 -3.70
C CYS A 85 12.44 -9.22 -3.01
N VAL A 86 13.02 -8.08 -3.35
CA VAL A 86 14.30 -7.63 -2.83
C VAL A 86 14.07 -6.72 -1.63
N PHE A 87 14.59 -7.11 -0.47
CA PHE A 87 14.47 -6.35 0.76
C PHE A 87 15.83 -5.83 1.19
N ASN A 88 15.86 -4.57 1.60
CA ASN A 88 17.02 -3.96 2.27
C ASN A 88 16.67 -3.74 3.74
N LEU A 89 16.94 -4.75 4.55
CA LEU A 89 16.68 -4.75 5.98
C LEU A 89 18.00 -4.45 6.70
N ARG A 90 18.31 -3.16 6.90
CA ARG A 90 19.57 -2.71 7.53
C ARG A 90 19.83 -3.31 8.92
N GLY A 91 18.79 -3.79 9.61
CA GLY A 91 18.93 -4.47 10.91
C GLY A 91 19.34 -5.95 10.81
N LEU A 92 19.23 -6.57 9.63
CA LEU A 92 19.56 -7.99 9.40
C LEU A 92 20.76 -8.17 8.47
N SER A 93 20.93 -7.30 7.48
CA SER A 93 22.04 -7.37 6.53
C SER A 93 22.34 -6.02 5.89
N ASN A 94 23.62 -5.78 5.61
CA ASN A 94 24.08 -4.64 4.79
C ASN A 94 23.92 -4.90 3.29
N LYS A 95 23.53 -6.12 2.90
CA LYS A 95 23.29 -6.51 1.50
C LYS A 95 21.79 -6.74 1.29
N SER A 96 21.33 -6.48 0.08
CA SER A 96 19.97 -6.79 -0.34
C SER A 96 19.71 -8.29 -0.23
N ILE A 97 18.66 -8.67 0.49
CA ILE A 97 18.23 -10.07 0.63
C ILE A 97 17.08 -10.29 -0.34
N ILE A 98 17.16 -11.39 -1.10
CA ILE A 98 16.10 -11.80 -2.02
C ILE A 98 15.27 -12.87 -1.32
N PHE A 99 13.98 -12.62 -1.20
CA PHE A 99 13.02 -13.59 -0.71
C PHE A 99 12.12 -14.04 -1.86
N GLU A 100 11.96 -15.35 -2.01
CA GLU A 100 11.14 -15.93 -3.09
C GLU A 100 9.67 -15.70 -2.84
N HIS A 101 9.25 -15.80 -1.59
CA HIS A 101 7.91 -15.45 -1.17
C HIS A 101 7.92 -14.74 0.16
N VAL A 102 7.24 -13.60 0.22
CA VAL A 102 7.03 -12.84 1.45
C VAL A 102 5.56 -12.59 1.63
N ASN A 103 5.02 -13.02 2.77
CA ASN A 103 3.67 -12.71 3.22
C ASN A 103 3.76 -11.87 4.50
N LEU A 104 3.42 -10.60 4.38
CA LEU A 104 3.33 -9.66 5.48
C LEU A 104 1.86 -9.43 5.80
N SER A 105 1.45 -9.81 7.02
CA SER A 105 0.13 -9.52 7.55
C SER A 105 0.26 -8.49 8.66
N ILE A 106 -0.35 -7.33 8.50
CA ILE A 106 -0.34 -6.24 9.49
C ILE A 106 -1.75 -6.09 10.03
N ASN A 107 -1.89 -6.26 11.33
CA ASN A 107 -3.10 -5.99 12.10
C ASN A 107 -2.88 -4.80 13.03
N ARG A 108 -3.84 -3.89 13.09
CA ARG A 108 -3.80 -2.76 13.99
C ARG A 108 -4.81 -2.92 15.12
N THR A 109 -4.32 -3.01 16.35
CA THR A 109 -5.16 -2.99 17.55
C THR A 109 -4.95 -1.64 18.24
N GLY A 110 -5.89 -0.71 18.05
CA GLY A 110 -5.81 0.64 18.60
C GLY A 110 -4.69 1.49 17.99
N GLN A 111 -3.67 1.84 18.78
CA GLN A 111 -2.48 2.57 18.31
C GLN A 111 -1.31 1.66 17.94
N GLN A 112 -1.36 0.38 18.28
CA GLN A 112 -0.28 -0.58 18.03
C GLN A 112 -0.46 -1.24 16.66
N LEU A 113 0.63 -1.27 15.89
CA LEU A 113 0.77 -2.04 14.68
C LEU A 113 1.44 -3.36 15.06
N THR A 114 0.70 -4.45 14.98
CA THR A 114 1.22 -5.81 15.12
C THR A 114 1.28 -6.44 13.75
N GLY A 115 2.32 -7.19 13.46
CA GLY A 115 2.41 -7.84 12.16
C GLY A 115 3.20 -9.12 12.22
N MET A 116 2.91 -10.00 11.29
CA MET A 116 3.65 -11.22 11.04
C MET A 116 4.25 -11.12 9.65
N LEU A 117 5.57 -11.30 9.58
CA LEU A 117 6.32 -11.42 8.34
C LEU A 117 6.69 -12.89 8.19
N GLU A 118 6.07 -13.55 7.22
CA GLU A 118 6.44 -14.90 6.81
C GLU A 118 7.29 -14.80 5.56
N THR A 119 8.46 -15.43 5.59
CA THR A 119 9.38 -15.46 4.46
C THR A 119 9.71 -16.89 4.10
N GLN A 120 9.59 -17.24 2.83
CA GLN A 120 10.16 -18.46 2.26
C GLN A 120 11.37 -18.06 1.41
N SER A 121 12.51 -18.68 1.69
CA SER A 121 13.74 -18.52 0.94
C SER A 121 14.36 -19.89 0.76
N GLU A 122 14.66 -20.29 -0.48
CA GLU A 122 15.41 -21.53 -0.77
C GLU A 122 16.90 -21.44 -0.40
N ASN A 123 17.42 -20.31 0.08
CA ASN A 123 18.84 -20.18 0.41
C ASN A 123 19.07 -20.06 1.92
N ALA A 124 18.92 -21.19 2.61
CA ALA A 124 19.67 -21.48 3.83
C ALA A 124 20.85 -22.39 3.46
N ILE A 125 21.96 -21.79 3.01
CA ILE A 125 23.29 -22.42 2.97
C ILE A 125 24.25 -21.49 3.70
#